data_AF-A0A8D2PL09-F1
#
_entry.id   AF-A0A8D2PL09-F1
#
_cell.length_a   1.000
_cell.length_b   1.000
_cell.length_c   1.000
_cell.angle_alpha   90.00
_cell.angle_beta   90.00
_cell.angle_gamma   90.00
#
_symmetry.space_group_name_H-M   'P 1'
#
loop_
_entity.id
_entity.type
_entity.pdbx_description
1 polymer ?
#
loop_
_entity_poly.entity_id
_entity_poly.type
_entity_poly.pdbx_seq_one_letter_code
_entity_poly.pdbx_strand_id
1 'polypeptide(L)'
;MFLWFYPATHCRLPDFSSAARSIKQWVSWSASAWSGSETGPAHRQRGCWAVLQSRSWLTQWAHSTWWERPGTNIYSVFSSPCRKFYYITLLRDPVSRYLSEWRHVQRGATWKTSLHMCDGRTPTPEELPSCYEGTDWSGCTLQEFMDCPYNLANNRQVRMLADLSLVGCYNMSFIPENKRAQILLESAKKNLKDMAFFGLTEFQRKTQYLFERTFNLKFIRPFMQYNSTRAGGVEVDNDTIRRIEELNDLDMQLYDYAKDLFQQRYQYKRQLERMEQRIKNREERLLHRSNEALPKEETEEQGRLPTEDYMSHIIEKW
;
A
#
# COMPACT_ATOMS: atom_id res chain seq x y z
N MET A 1 2.83 4.77 -7.88
CA MET A 1 3.01 3.45 -8.54
C MET A 1 1.91 2.53 -8.00
N PHE A 2 1.10 1.90 -8.86
CA PHE A 2 -0.08 1.13 -8.42
C PHE A 2 0.24 -0.33 -8.13
N LEU A 3 -0.42 -0.89 -7.12
CA LEU A 3 -0.45 -2.32 -6.85
C LEU A 3 -1.88 -2.82 -6.73
N TRP A 4 -2.07 -4.07 -7.15
CA TRP A 4 -3.35 -4.75 -7.17
C TRP A 4 -3.37 -5.87 -6.15
N PHE A 5 -4.50 -6.03 -5.46
CA PHE A 5 -4.69 -7.14 -4.55
C PHE A 5 -6.07 -7.79 -4.70
N TYR A 6 -6.09 -9.12 -4.77
CA TYR A 6 -7.28 -9.96 -4.80
C TYR A 6 -7.37 -10.78 -3.51
N PRO A 7 -8.50 -10.76 -2.81
CA PRO A 7 -8.89 -11.85 -1.95
C PRO A 7 -10.06 -12.57 -2.63
N ALA A 8 -9.81 -13.79 -3.13
CA ALA A 8 -10.92 -14.67 -3.50
C ALA A 8 -11.55 -15.23 -2.23
N THR A 9 -12.87 -15.15 -2.14
CA THR A 9 -13.74 -15.50 -1.00
C THR A 9 -13.74 -17.00 -0.62
N HIS A 10 -12.81 -17.81 -1.14
CA HIS A 10 -12.65 -19.22 -0.77
C HIS A 10 -11.17 -19.67 -0.70
N CYS A 11 -10.24 -18.78 -0.39
CA CYS A 11 -8.87 -19.20 -0.07
C CYS A 11 -8.77 -19.56 1.41
N ARG A 12 -8.56 -20.85 1.72
CA ARG A 12 -7.97 -21.20 3.01
C ARG A 12 -6.60 -20.53 3.10
N LEU A 13 -6.26 -20.17 4.33
CA LEU A 13 -5.19 -19.26 4.76
C LEU A 13 -3.70 -19.64 4.51
N PRO A 14 -3.23 -20.72 3.84
CA PRO A 14 -1.77 -20.94 3.75
C PRO A 14 -0.99 -20.13 2.70
N ASP A 15 -1.57 -19.72 1.58
CA ASP A 15 -0.77 -19.39 0.37
C ASP A 15 -0.44 -17.90 0.11
N PHE A 16 -0.52 -17.06 1.13
CA PHE A 16 -0.25 -15.62 1.01
C PHE A 16 1.21 -15.20 1.23
N SER A 17 2.10 -16.13 1.57
CA SER A 17 3.52 -15.83 1.82
C SER A 17 4.26 -15.29 0.58
N SER A 18 3.75 -15.58 -0.63
CA SER A 18 4.28 -15.13 -1.91
C SER A 18 3.89 -13.67 -2.21
N ALA A 19 2.60 -13.33 -2.03
CA ALA A 19 2.10 -11.98 -2.23
C ALA A 19 2.69 -10.97 -1.22
N ALA A 20 2.84 -11.39 0.05
CA ALA A 20 3.50 -10.60 1.08
C ALA A 20 5.00 -10.37 0.79
N ARG A 21 5.69 -11.37 0.20
CA ARG A 21 7.08 -11.24 -0.27
C ARG A 21 7.20 -10.24 -1.42
N SER A 22 6.32 -10.31 -2.41
CA SER A 22 6.29 -9.39 -3.55
C SER A 22 5.95 -7.96 -3.14
N ILE A 23 5.02 -7.75 -2.19
CA ILE A 23 4.72 -6.42 -1.63
C ILE A 23 5.91 -5.87 -0.84
N LYS A 24 6.58 -6.72 -0.04
CA LYS A 24 7.77 -6.28 0.69
C LYS A 24 8.91 -5.90 -0.24
N GLN A 25 9.18 -6.69 -1.27
CA GLN A 25 10.15 -6.34 -2.32
C GLN A 25 9.74 -5.04 -3.01
N TRP A 26 8.46 -4.84 -3.30
CA TRP A 26 7.97 -3.63 -3.94
C TRP A 26 8.07 -2.38 -3.04
N VAL A 27 7.71 -2.47 -1.75
CA VAL A 27 7.91 -1.37 -0.78
C VAL A 27 9.39 -1.08 -0.60
N SER A 28 10.22 -2.13 -0.53
CA SER A 28 11.68 -2.00 -0.42
C SER A 28 12.31 -1.45 -1.69
N TRP A 29 11.81 -1.75 -2.89
CA TRP A 29 12.26 -1.18 -4.17
C TRP A 29 11.78 0.27 -4.34
N SER A 30 10.59 0.58 -3.84
CA SER A 30 10.05 1.95 -3.83
C SER A 30 10.83 2.85 -2.86
N ALA A 31 11.39 2.28 -1.79
CA ALA A 31 12.22 2.99 -0.82
C ALA A 31 13.72 2.99 -1.20
N SER A 32 14.32 1.85 -1.48
CA SER A 32 15.70 1.73 -1.93
C SER A 32 15.72 1.93 -3.43
N ALA A 33 15.94 3.18 -3.87
CA ALA A 33 16.04 3.58 -5.26
C ALA A 33 16.60 2.47 -6.19
N TRP A 34 15.67 1.76 -6.84
CA TRP A 34 15.80 0.79 -7.93
C TRP A 34 17.24 0.33 -8.21
N SER A 35 17.73 -0.60 -7.40
CA SER A 35 18.99 -1.30 -7.63
C SER A 35 18.72 -2.67 -8.23
N GLY A 36 19.04 -2.84 -9.51
CA GLY A 36 19.44 -4.14 -10.08
C GLY A 36 18.32 -5.15 -10.36
N SER A 37 18.38 -5.70 -11.57
CA SER A 37 17.65 -6.87 -12.02
C SER A 37 18.11 -8.13 -11.27
N GLU A 38 17.29 -8.66 -10.36
CA GLU A 38 17.46 -10.03 -9.86
C GLU A 38 16.20 -10.84 -10.13
N THR A 39 16.39 -11.94 -10.88
CA THR A 39 15.37 -12.86 -11.33
C THR A 39 15.30 -14.07 -10.39
N GLY A 40 14.20 -14.19 -9.63
CA GLY A 40 13.87 -15.40 -8.87
C GLY A 40 12.86 -16.29 -9.62
N PRO A 41 12.86 -17.62 -9.39
CA PRO A 41 11.95 -18.54 -10.05
C PRO A 41 10.52 -18.41 -9.48
N ALA A 42 9.52 -18.49 -10.36
CA ALA A 42 8.10 -18.54 -9.98
C ALA A 42 7.56 -19.96 -10.21
N HIS A 43 7.02 -20.58 -9.15
CA HIS A 43 6.28 -21.83 -9.24
C HIS A 43 4.81 -21.59 -9.60
N ARG A 44 4.30 -22.40 -10.52
CA ARG A 44 2.95 -22.35 -11.09
C ARG A 44 1.97 -23.12 -10.19
N GLN A 45 1.01 -22.45 -9.54
CA GLN A 45 -0.20 -23.09 -9.01
C GLN A 45 -1.44 -22.20 -9.25
N ARG A 46 -2.56 -22.86 -9.56
CA ARG A 46 -3.80 -22.25 -10.09
C ARG A 46 -4.58 -21.56 -8.97
N GLY A 47 -5.06 -20.33 -9.19
CA GLY A 47 -6.23 -19.78 -8.48
C GLY A 47 -6.08 -18.44 -7.74
N CYS A 48 -4.87 -17.95 -7.46
CA CYS A 48 -4.64 -16.71 -6.72
C CYS A 48 -3.75 -15.75 -7.51
N TRP A 49 -4.25 -14.56 -7.86
CA TRP A 49 -3.47 -13.54 -8.56
C TRP A 49 -3.33 -12.29 -7.71
N ALA A 50 -2.14 -12.06 -7.17
CA ALA A 50 -1.73 -10.68 -6.95
C ALA A 50 -1.18 -10.18 -8.28
N VAL A 51 -1.82 -9.19 -8.91
CA VAL A 51 -1.23 -8.51 -10.07
C VAL A 51 -0.22 -7.51 -9.51
N LEU A 52 0.90 -8.06 -9.05
CA LEU A 52 2.13 -7.29 -8.87
C LEU A 52 2.86 -7.31 -10.22
N GLN A 53 3.82 -6.42 -10.41
CA GLN A 53 4.78 -6.50 -11.50
C GLN A 53 5.69 -7.73 -11.31
N SER A 54 5.11 -8.94 -11.25
CA SER A 54 5.77 -10.23 -11.11
C SER A 54 5.51 -11.04 -12.37
N ARG A 55 6.45 -10.88 -13.31
CA ARG A 55 6.71 -11.67 -14.54
C ARG A 55 5.50 -12.08 -15.37
N SER A 56 5.21 -11.25 -16.36
CA SER A 56 5.25 -11.64 -17.78
C SER A 56 4.77 -10.44 -18.57
N TRP A 57 5.49 -10.08 -19.63
CA TRP A 57 5.08 -9.12 -20.65
C TRP A 57 3.88 -9.63 -21.48
N LEU A 58 2.99 -10.44 -20.88
CA LEU A 58 1.77 -10.96 -21.48
C LEU A 58 0.65 -9.92 -21.47
N THR A 59 0.83 -8.83 -20.75
CA THR A 59 -0.03 -7.66 -20.84
C THR A 59 0.92 -6.45 -20.80
N GLN A 60 1.05 -5.74 -21.92
CA GLN A 60 1.99 -4.65 -22.18
C GLN A 60 1.66 -3.39 -21.36
N TRP A 61 1.70 -3.48 -20.04
CA TRP A 61 1.30 -2.43 -19.09
C TRP A 61 2.47 -2.06 -18.20
N ALA A 62 3.38 -1.26 -18.73
CA ALA A 62 4.35 -0.55 -17.90
C ALA A 62 3.63 0.63 -17.23
N HIS A 63 3.55 0.61 -15.89
CA HIS A 63 3.14 1.76 -15.07
C HIS A 63 1.69 2.23 -15.26
N SER A 64 0.72 1.30 -15.29
CA SER A 64 -0.68 1.67 -15.45
C SER A 64 -1.21 2.61 -14.39
N THR A 65 -1.95 3.60 -14.85
CA THR A 65 -2.67 4.62 -14.08
C THR A 65 -4.05 4.14 -13.63
N TRP A 66 -4.73 4.91 -12.79
CA TRP A 66 -6.05 4.55 -12.24
C TRP A 66 -7.13 4.32 -13.32
N TRP A 67 -7.04 5.01 -14.46
CA TRP A 67 -8.03 5.02 -15.56
C TRP A 67 -7.75 4.02 -16.69
N GLU A 68 -6.57 3.38 -16.71
CA GLU A 68 -6.18 2.40 -17.73
C GLU A 68 -6.85 1.01 -17.58
N ARG A 69 -7.99 0.89 -16.88
CA ARG A 69 -8.56 -0.42 -16.50
C ARG A 69 -9.99 -0.63 -16.94
N PRO A 70 -10.36 -1.86 -17.35
CA PRO A 70 -11.73 -2.21 -17.71
C PRO A 70 -12.61 -2.06 -16.45
N GLY A 71 -13.44 -1.03 -16.46
CA GLY A 71 -14.35 -0.73 -15.34
C GLY A 71 -15.08 0.60 -15.42
N THR A 72 -14.59 1.58 -16.18
CA THR A 72 -15.30 2.87 -16.37
C THR A 72 -16.21 2.90 -17.59
N ASN A 73 -16.19 1.88 -18.45
CA ASN A 73 -17.16 1.77 -19.55
C ASN A 73 -17.29 0.33 -20.05
N ILE A 74 -18.08 -0.52 -19.40
CA ILE A 74 -18.58 -1.74 -20.05
C ILE A 74 -20.00 -2.05 -19.56
N TYR A 75 -20.99 -1.60 -20.33
CA TYR A 75 -22.23 -2.35 -20.51
C TYR A 75 -21.87 -3.69 -21.17
N SER A 76 -21.52 -4.70 -20.38
CA SER A 76 -21.44 -6.09 -20.85
C SER A 76 -22.31 -6.94 -19.95
N VAL A 77 -23.48 -7.23 -20.50
CA VAL A 77 -24.39 -8.30 -20.12
C VAL A 77 -23.60 -9.60 -20.06
N PHE A 78 -23.11 -10.01 -18.89
CA PHE A 78 -22.91 -11.41 -18.50
C PHE A 78 -22.71 -11.48 -16.99
N SER A 79 -23.71 -12.01 -16.30
CA SER A 79 -23.76 -12.26 -14.86
C SER A 79 -22.63 -13.20 -14.41
N SER A 80 -21.53 -12.62 -13.94
CA SER A 80 -20.51 -13.30 -13.12
C SER A 80 -20.54 -12.70 -11.72
N PRO A 81 -20.29 -13.45 -10.63
CA PRO A 81 -20.35 -12.91 -9.27
C PRO A 81 -19.41 -11.71 -9.14
N CYS A 82 -19.94 -10.58 -8.66
CA CYS A 82 -19.22 -9.32 -8.47
C CYS A 82 -17.90 -9.57 -7.73
N ARG A 83 -16.78 -9.51 -8.44
CA ARG A 83 -15.45 -9.65 -7.85
C ARG A 83 -15.08 -8.33 -7.16
N LYS A 84 -14.82 -8.38 -5.85
CA LYS A 84 -14.39 -7.20 -5.09
C LYS A 84 -12.90 -6.93 -5.34
N PHE A 85 -12.58 -5.74 -5.80
CA PHE A 85 -11.19 -5.30 -6.01
C PHE A 85 -10.75 -4.36 -4.89
N TYR A 86 -9.57 -4.62 -4.31
CA TYR A 86 -8.97 -3.74 -3.31
C TYR A 86 -7.79 -3.01 -3.94
N TYR A 87 -7.95 -1.70 -4.09
CA TYR A 87 -6.94 -0.82 -4.66
C TYR A 87 -5.94 -0.44 -3.59
N ILE A 88 -4.64 -0.56 -3.91
CA ILE A 88 -3.56 -0.14 -3.02
C ILE A 88 -2.48 0.65 -3.75
N THR A 89 -1.81 1.57 -3.04
CA THR A 89 -0.71 2.34 -3.61
C THR A 89 0.34 2.75 -2.57
N LEU A 90 1.47 3.27 -3.05
CA LEU A 90 2.48 3.95 -2.23
C LEU A 90 2.73 5.34 -2.81
N LEU A 91 2.84 6.30 -1.90
CA LEU A 91 3.25 7.66 -2.19
C LEU A 91 4.61 7.96 -1.56
N ARG A 92 5.29 8.91 -2.18
CA ARG A 92 6.60 9.41 -1.76
C ARG A 92 6.59 10.92 -1.80
N ASP A 93 7.39 11.53 -0.92
CA ASP A 93 7.70 12.94 -0.95
C ASP A 93 7.99 13.40 -2.41
N PRO A 94 7.28 14.42 -2.94
CA PRO A 94 7.35 14.77 -4.35
C PRO A 94 8.74 15.16 -4.83
N VAL A 95 9.51 15.92 -4.04
CA VAL A 95 10.89 16.32 -4.40
C VAL A 95 11.78 15.08 -4.49
N SER A 96 11.78 14.26 -3.45
CA SER A 96 12.54 13.01 -3.41
C SER A 96 12.15 12.03 -4.53
N ARG A 97 10.86 11.98 -4.87
CA ARG A 97 10.33 11.16 -5.98
C ARG A 97 10.82 11.70 -7.31
N TYR A 98 10.73 13.01 -7.53
CA TYR A 98 11.12 13.68 -8.77
C TYR A 98 12.61 13.47 -9.06
N LEU A 99 13.48 13.73 -8.08
CA LEU A 99 14.92 13.50 -8.19
C LEU A 99 15.26 12.02 -8.43
N SER A 100 14.51 11.11 -7.79
CA SER A 100 14.67 9.67 -8.03
C SER A 100 14.27 9.26 -9.45
N GLU A 101 13.26 9.90 -10.04
CA GLU A 101 12.82 9.66 -11.42
C GLU A 101 13.84 10.21 -12.40
N TRP A 102 14.32 11.45 -12.21
CA TRP A 102 15.40 12.04 -13.00
C TRP A 102 16.64 11.14 -13.04
N ARG A 103 17.14 10.67 -11.89
CA ARG A 103 18.31 9.77 -11.85
C ARG A 103 18.08 8.44 -12.57
N HIS A 104 16.83 8.00 -12.68
CA HIS A 104 16.50 6.78 -13.43
C HIS A 104 16.48 7.07 -14.93
N VAL A 105 15.89 8.20 -15.34
CA VAL A 105 15.84 8.67 -16.73
C VAL A 105 17.25 8.93 -17.27
N GLN A 106 18.10 9.58 -16.47
CA GLN A 106 19.51 9.81 -16.78
C GLN A 106 20.28 8.50 -17.10
N ARG A 107 19.82 7.35 -16.58
CA ARG A 107 20.40 6.01 -16.85
C ARG A 107 19.73 5.27 -18.00
N GLY A 108 18.84 5.93 -18.77
CA GLY A 108 18.19 5.38 -19.95
C GLY A 108 16.75 4.89 -19.76
N ALA A 109 16.11 5.17 -18.62
CA ALA A 109 14.68 4.85 -18.47
C ALA A 109 13.81 5.85 -19.22
N THR A 110 12.85 5.35 -19.99
CA THR A 110 11.94 6.17 -20.81
C THR A 110 10.47 5.88 -20.57
N TRP A 111 10.14 4.67 -20.08
CA TRP A 111 8.76 4.17 -20.00
C TRP A 111 7.93 4.36 -21.27
N LYS A 112 8.59 4.47 -22.44
CA LYS A 112 7.97 4.81 -23.74
C LYS A 112 6.92 3.80 -24.22
N THR A 113 6.87 2.62 -23.62
CA THR A 113 5.86 1.58 -23.89
C THR A 113 4.59 1.76 -23.06
N SER A 114 4.49 2.80 -22.22
CA SER A 114 3.27 3.12 -21.48
C SER A 114 2.20 3.63 -22.45
N LEU A 115 1.01 3.01 -22.39
CA LEU A 115 -0.05 3.25 -23.37
C LEU A 115 -0.76 4.58 -23.17
N HIS A 116 -0.91 5.01 -21.92
CA HIS A 116 -1.64 6.22 -21.58
C HIS A 116 -3.08 6.20 -22.14
N MET A 117 -3.79 5.07 -22.03
CA MET A 117 -5.10 4.83 -22.70
C MET A 117 -6.33 5.44 -22.00
N CYS A 118 -6.85 6.58 -22.49
CA CYS A 118 -7.87 7.42 -21.84
C CYS A 118 -9.08 7.51 -22.74
N ASP A 119 -10.29 7.34 -22.19
CA ASP A 119 -11.53 7.25 -22.96
C ASP A 119 -11.44 6.26 -24.14
N GLY A 120 -10.70 5.16 -23.95
CA GLY A 120 -10.53 4.10 -24.94
C GLY A 120 -9.50 4.35 -26.04
N ARG A 121 -8.75 5.45 -26.00
CA ARG A 121 -7.70 5.77 -27.00
C ARG A 121 -6.37 6.14 -26.34
N THR A 122 -5.27 5.97 -27.06
CA THR A 122 -3.95 6.49 -26.66
C THR A 122 -3.81 7.95 -27.10
N PRO A 123 -3.05 8.80 -26.37
CA PRO A 123 -2.79 10.17 -26.77
C PRO A 123 -1.97 10.21 -28.05
N THR A 124 -2.17 11.27 -28.84
CA THR A 124 -1.33 11.51 -30.02
C THR A 124 -0.02 12.20 -29.62
N PRO A 125 1.03 12.17 -30.46
CA PRO A 125 2.27 12.90 -30.18
C PRO A 125 2.09 14.41 -30.01
N GLU A 126 1.04 14.99 -30.58
CA GLU A 126 0.67 16.41 -30.38
C GLU A 126 0.07 16.66 -28.99
N GLU A 127 -0.72 15.71 -28.47
CA GLU A 127 -1.28 15.79 -27.10
C GLU A 127 -0.24 15.47 -26.03
N LEU A 128 0.72 14.61 -26.34
CA LEU A 128 1.78 14.22 -25.42
C LEU A 128 3.15 14.12 -26.12
N PRO A 129 3.86 15.26 -26.30
CA PRO A 129 5.18 15.30 -26.92
C PRO A 129 6.28 14.59 -26.10
N SER A 130 7.36 14.17 -26.77
CA SER A 130 8.55 13.54 -26.14
C SER A 130 9.58 14.57 -25.70
N CYS A 131 10.21 14.37 -24.52
CA CYS A 131 11.20 15.34 -23.96
C CYS A 131 12.59 15.15 -24.53
N TYR A 132 12.75 14.11 -25.33
CA TYR A 132 14.02 13.71 -25.89
C TYR A 132 13.80 13.25 -27.33
N GLU A 133 14.84 13.41 -28.12
CA GLU A 133 14.93 12.87 -29.46
C GLU A 133 15.62 11.50 -29.43
N GLY A 134 15.27 10.61 -30.36
CA GLY A 134 15.89 9.30 -30.46
C GLY A 134 15.35 8.25 -29.48
N THR A 135 16.25 7.41 -28.95
CA THR A 135 15.86 6.17 -28.25
C THR A 135 15.55 6.34 -26.78
N ASP A 136 16.26 7.26 -26.10
CA ASP A 136 16.14 7.56 -24.69
C ASP A 136 16.66 8.95 -24.32
N TRP A 137 16.52 9.30 -23.03
CA TRP A 137 16.98 10.55 -22.44
C TRP A 137 18.19 10.33 -21.52
N SER A 138 19.07 9.39 -21.90
CA SER A 138 20.28 9.09 -21.14
C SER A 138 21.23 10.30 -21.09
N GLY A 139 21.88 10.48 -19.93
CA GLY A 139 22.80 11.60 -19.73
C GLY A 139 22.14 12.97 -19.47
N CYS A 140 20.81 13.10 -19.49
CA CYS A 140 20.15 14.38 -19.24
C CYS A 140 20.55 15.01 -17.90
N THR A 141 20.79 16.32 -17.93
CA THR A 141 21.02 17.13 -16.74
C THR A 141 19.70 17.36 -15.99
N LEU A 142 19.79 17.75 -14.72
CA LEU A 142 18.60 18.09 -13.94
C LEU A 142 17.86 19.30 -14.54
N GLN A 143 18.61 20.27 -15.08
CA GLN A 143 18.06 21.47 -15.69
C GLN A 143 17.23 21.12 -16.94
N GLU A 144 17.78 20.35 -17.88
CA GLU A 144 17.04 19.88 -19.06
C GLU A 144 15.79 19.09 -18.68
N PHE A 145 15.88 18.29 -17.60
CA PHE A 145 14.76 17.53 -17.10
C PHE A 145 13.63 18.41 -16.56
N MET A 146 13.96 19.50 -15.86
CA MET A 146 13.00 20.48 -15.34
C MET A 146 12.43 21.41 -16.41
N ASP A 147 13.22 21.72 -17.43
CA ASP A 147 12.83 22.68 -18.47
C ASP A 147 11.85 22.12 -19.49
N CYS A 148 11.71 20.79 -19.57
CA CYS A 148 10.72 20.17 -20.44
C CYS A 148 9.28 20.35 -19.88
N PRO A 149 8.39 21.14 -20.55
CA PRO A 149 7.07 21.45 -20.01
C PRO A 149 6.11 20.25 -20.01
N TYR A 150 6.31 19.30 -20.92
CA TYR A 150 5.49 18.10 -21.06
C TYR A 150 6.13 16.87 -20.38
N ASN A 151 7.08 17.09 -19.46
CA ASN A 151 7.68 16.02 -18.68
C ASN A 151 6.64 15.33 -17.78
N LEU A 152 6.42 14.04 -18.03
CA LEU A 152 5.51 13.19 -17.25
C LEU A 152 5.94 13.03 -15.78
N ALA A 153 7.16 13.40 -15.41
CA ALA A 153 7.55 13.45 -14.01
C ALA A 153 6.82 14.56 -13.23
N ASN A 154 6.38 15.63 -13.89
CA ASN A 154 5.65 16.73 -13.26
C ASN A 154 4.27 16.24 -12.80
N ASN A 155 3.93 16.48 -11.53
CA ASN A 155 2.65 16.10 -10.91
C ASN A 155 2.23 14.63 -11.19
N ARG A 156 3.22 13.72 -11.20
CA ARG A 156 3.00 12.32 -11.57
C ARG A 156 2.00 11.66 -10.63
N GLN A 157 2.11 11.84 -9.31
CA GLN A 157 1.26 11.11 -8.36
C GLN A 157 -0.22 11.51 -8.54
N VAL A 158 -0.51 12.80 -8.67
CA VAL A 158 -1.85 13.33 -8.96
C VAL A 158 -2.35 12.80 -10.31
N ARG A 159 -1.59 12.97 -11.40
CA ARG A 159 -2.01 12.52 -12.75
C ARG A 159 -2.29 11.02 -12.79
N MET A 160 -1.50 10.24 -12.06
CA MET A 160 -1.65 8.79 -12.01
C MET A 160 -2.88 8.36 -11.19
N LEU A 161 -3.21 9.08 -10.11
CA LEU A 161 -4.32 8.80 -9.18
C LEU A 161 -5.67 9.38 -9.59
N ALA A 162 -5.67 10.50 -10.31
CA ALA A 162 -6.87 11.16 -10.78
C ALA A 162 -7.55 10.39 -11.91
N ASP A 163 -8.84 10.66 -12.07
CA ASP A 163 -9.58 10.34 -13.28
C ASP A 163 -9.34 11.42 -14.34
N LEU A 164 -8.61 11.08 -15.41
CA LEU A 164 -8.28 12.03 -16.47
C LEU A 164 -9.45 12.32 -17.42
N SER A 165 -10.48 11.47 -17.45
CA SER A 165 -11.67 11.70 -18.28
C SER A 165 -12.40 12.99 -17.88
N LEU A 166 -12.35 13.34 -16.58
CA LEU A 166 -12.93 14.57 -16.02
C LEU A 166 -12.35 15.86 -16.60
N VAL A 167 -11.16 15.79 -17.19
CA VAL A 167 -10.45 16.94 -17.74
C VAL A 167 -10.16 16.81 -19.24
N GLY A 168 -10.86 15.91 -19.95
CA GLY A 168 -10.64 15.70 -21.37
C GLY A 168 -9.29 15.02 -21.66
N CYS A 169 -8.88 14.09 -20.80
CA CYS A 169 -7.66 13.30 -20.96
C CYS A 169 -6.40 14.20 -21.10
N TYR A 170 -5.63 14.02 -22.17
CA TYR A 170 -4.40 14.77 -22.44
C TYR A 170 -4.63 16.06 -23.23
N ASN A 171 -5.88 16.38 -23.58
CA ASN A 171 -6.18 17.63 -24.27
C ASN A 171 -6.13 18.82 -23.28
N MET A 172 -5.02 19.57 -23.33
CA MET A 172 -4.80 20.74 -22.48
C MET A 172 -5.73 21.93 -22.81
N SER A 173 -6.32 21.96 -24.00
CA SER A 173 -7.22 23.04 -24.44
C SER A 173 -8.67 22.87 -23.97
N PHE A 174 -9.02 21.71 -23.40
CA PHE A 174 -10.40 21.39 -23.03
C PHE A 174 -10.93 22.27 -21.87
N ILE A 175 -10.09 22.51 -20.85
CA ILE A 175 -10.44 23.27 -19.64
C ILE A 175 -9.23 24.15 -19.27
N PRO A 176 -9.44 25.40 -18.78
CA PRO A 176 -8.36 26.25 -18.29
C PRO A 176 -7.49 25.56 -17.25
N GLU A 177 -6.17 25.77 -17.32
CA GLU A 177 -5.17 25.07 -16.50
C GLU A 177 -5.48 25.09 -14.99
N ASN A 178 -5.83 26.25 -14.44
CA ASN A 178 -6.18 26.38 -13.02
C ASN A 178 -7.36 25.49 -12.60
N LYS A 179 -8.39 25.42 -13.45
CA LYS A 179 -9.58 24.60 -13.18
C LYS A 179 -9.28 23.11 -13.39
N ARG A 180 -8.47 22.79 -14.40
CA ARG A 180 -7.97 21.43 -14.66
C ARG A 180 -7.17 20.91 -13.46
N ALA A 181 -6.25 21.72 -12.94
CA ALA A 181 -5.43 21.39 -11.78
C ALA A 181 -6.27 21.09 -10.53
N GLN A 182 -7.27 21.92 -10.24
CA GLN A 182 -8.21 21.71 -9.12
C GLN A 182 -8.99 20.40 -9.27
N ILE A 183 -9.56 20.12 -10.44
CA ILE A 183 -10.32 18.88 -10.70
C ILE A 183 -9.43 17.64 -10.50
N LEU A 184 -8.21 17.68 -11.04
CA LEU A 184 -7.26 16.57 -10.90
C LEU A 184 -6.87 16.32 -9.44
N LEU A 185 -6.57 17.38 -8.69
CA LEU A 185 -6.20 17.26 -7.29
C LEU A 185 -7.33 16.66 -6.44
N GLU A 186 -8.56 17.17 -6.60
CA GLU A 186 -9.71 16.66 -5.84
C GLU A 186 -10.08 15.23 -6.24
N SER A 187 -9.98 14.89 -7.53
CA SER A 187 -10.14 13.51 -8.02
C SER A 187 -9.10 12.57 -7.40
N ALA A 188 -7.82 12.97 -7.39
CA ALA A 188 -6.74 12.19 -6.80
C ALA A 188 -6.91 11.99 -5.28
N LYS A 189 -7.28 13.04 -4.53
CA LYS A 189 -7.56 12.95 -3.09
C LYS A 189 -8.72 11.99 -2.80
N LYS A 190 -9.83 12.11 -3.54
CA LYS A 190 -10.99 11.23 -3.42
C LYS A 190 -10.60 9.77 -3.68
N ASN A 191 -9.95 9.50 -4.81
CA ASN A 191 -9.54 8.16 -5.18
C ASN A 191 -8.60 7.55 -4.15
N LEU A 192 -7.59 8.32 -3.69
CA LEU A 192 -6.66 7.88 -2.66
C LEU A 192 -7.36 7.56 -1.33
N LYS A 193 -8.34 8.38 -0.92
CA LYS A 193 -9.15 8.15 0.28
C LYS A 193 -9.99 6.88 0.15
N ASP A 194 -10.57 6.64 -1.02
CA ASP A 194 -11.45 5.48 -1.26
C ASP A 194 -10.69 4.17 -1.47
N MET A 195 -9.36 4.22 -1.68
CA MET A 195 -8.53 3.02 -1.70
C MET A 195 -8.57 2.25 -0.39
N ALA A 196 -8.51 0.92 -0.52
CA ALA A 196 -8.45 0.01 0.61
C ALA A 196 -7.25 0.32 1.52
N PHE A 197 -6.09 0.61 0.92
CA PHE A 197 -4.89 0.96 1.66
C PHE A 197 -3.95 1.81 0.81
N PHE A 198 -3.27 2.77 1.43
CA PHE A 198 -2.08 3.37 0.84
C PHE A 198 -1.00 3.53 1.91
N GLY A 199 0.25 3.51 1.47
CA GLY A 199 1.40 3.72 2.35
C GLY A 199 2.29 4.86 1.90
N LEU A 200 3.17 5.28 2.81
CA LEU A 200 4.16 6.32 2.57
C LEU A 200 5.55 5.69 2.66
N THR A 201 6.40 5.98 1.68
CA THR A 201 7.76 5.43 1.61
C THR A 201 8.62 5.85 2.80
N GLU A 202 8.36 7.04 3.35
CA GLU A 202 9.07 7.59 4.51
C GLU A 202 8.71 6.87 5.82
N PHE A 203 7.56 6.19 5.89
CA PHE A 203 7.03 5.61 7.12
C PHE A 203 6.87 4.09 7.01
N GLN A 204 7.92 3.36 6.62
CA GLN A 204 7.80 1.94 6.25
C GLN A 204 7.21 1.05 7.35
N ARG A 205 7.61 1.24 8.62
CA ARG A 205 7.06 0.47 9.75
C ARG A 205 5.58 0.76 10.00
N LYS A 206 5.16 2.02 9.85
CA LYS A 206 3.74 2.40 9.97
C LYS A 206 2.93 1.85 8.78
N THR A 207 3.51 1.90 7.58
CA THR A 207 2.95 1.32 6.35
C THR A 207 2.73 -0.18 6.51
N GLN A 208 3.74 -0.91 7.02
CA GLN A 208 3.60 -2.33 7.36
C GLN A 208 2.46 -2.55 8.36
N TYR A 209 2.47 -1.82 9.49
CA TYR A 209 1.45 -1.95 10.53
C TYR A 209 0.03 -1.77 9.98
N LEU A 210 -0.21 -0.68 9.24
CA LEU A 210 -1.53 -0.40 8.68
C LEU A 210 -1.94 -1.43 7.63
N PHE A 211 -1.02 -1.89 6.78
CA PHE A 211 -1.31 -2.93 5.80
C PHE A 211 -1.74 -4.23 6.47
N GLU A 212 -0.99 -4.67 7.47
CA GLU A 212 -1.29 -5.87 8.27
C GLU A 212 -2.68 -5.81 8.89
N ARG A 213 -3.06 -4.66 9.48
CA ARG A 213 -4.38 -4.49 10.12
C ARG A 213 -5.51 -4.30 9.13
N THR A 214 -5.24 -3.75 7.96
CA THR A 214 -6.28 -3.52 6.94
C THR A 214 -6.73 -4.82 6.31
N PHE A 215 -5.79 -5.72 6.03
CA PHE A 215 -6.08 -7.00 5.38
C PHE A 215 -6.09 -8.20 6.35
N ASN A 216 -5.87 -7.96 7.64
CA ASN A 216 -5.70 -8.99 8.67
C ASN A 216 -4.60 -10.01 8.29
N LEU A 217 -3.44 -9.49 7.88
CA LEU A 217 -2.26 -10.25 7.46
C LEU A 217 -1.06 -9.92 8.35
N LYS A 218 -0.02 -10.75 8.29
CA LYS A 218 1.27 -10.47 8.93
C LYS A 218 2.41 -10.72 7.95
N PHE A 219 3.35 -9.79 7.88
CA PHE A 219 4.58 -10.01 7.11
C PHE A 219 5.54 -10.90 7.89
N ILE A 220 6.18 -11.85 7.21
CA ILE A 220 7.15 -12.77 7.82
C ILE A 220 8.36 -12.02 8.37
N ARG A 221 8.80 -10.96 7.70
CA ARG A 221 9.94 -10.15 8.10
C ARG A 221 9.51 -8.68 8.22
N PRO A 222 9.89 -7.96 9.28
CA PRO A 222 9.56 -6.55 9.45
C PRO A 222 10.21 -5.68 8.36
N PHE A 223 9.59 -4.54 8.07
CA PHE A 223 10.13 -3.55 7.14
C PHE A 223 11.27 -2.78 7.83
N MET A 224 12.33 -2.50 7.07
CA MET A 224 13.48 -1.74 7.55
C MET A 224 13.47 -0.37 6.90
N GLN A 225 13.52 0.67 7.72
CA GLN A 225 13.54 2.04 7.22
C GLN A 225 14.88 2.32 6.54
N TYR A 226 14.85 2.61 5.24
CA TYR A 226 16.02 3.05 4.48
C TYR A 226 15.86 4.53 4.15
N ASN A 227 16.53 5.40 4.92
CA ASN A 227 16.51 6.85 4.69
C ASN A 227 17.57 7.27 3.64
N SER A 228 18.66 6.52 3.51
CA SER A 228 19.70 6.71 2.50
C SER A 228 19.25 6.12 1.15
N THR A 229 18.45 6.88 0.42
CA THR A 229 18.04 6.52 -0.95
C THR A 229 18.94 7.22 -1.96
N ARG A 230 19.07 6.73 -3.20
CA ARG A 230 19.86 7.42 -4.24
C ARG A 230 19.40 8.87 -4.50
N ALA A 231 18.16 9.22 -4.16
CA ALA A 231 17.67 10.59 -4.20
C ALA A 231 18.22 11.45 -3.04
N GLY A 232 18.43 10.87 -1.85
CA GLY A 232 19.05 11.54 -0.71
C GLY A 232 20.58 11.68 -0.82
N GLY A 233 21.19 11.15 -1.88
CA GLY A 233 22.61 11.38 -2.21
C GLY A 233 22.82 12.46 -3.27
N VAL A 234 21.76 13.13 -3.74
CA VAL A 234 21.88 14.29 -4.61
C VAL A 234 21.83 15.52 -3.72
N GLU A 235 22.98 16.17 -3.54
CA GLU A 235 23.00 17.52 -2.98
C GLU A 235 22.47 18.47 -4.04
N VAL A 236 21.35 19.13 -3.71
CA VAL A 236 20.66 20.08 -4.57
C VAL A 236 20.51 21.37 -3.78
N ASP A 237 20.76 22.50 -4.42
CA ASP A 237 20.60 23.82 -3.81
C ASP A 237 19.12 24.12 -3.50
N ASN A 238 18.90 25.02 -2.56
CA ASN A 238 17.54 25.36 -2.11
C ASN A 238 16.68 25.99 -3.22
N ASP A 239 17.29 26.70 -4.18
CA ASP A 239 16.53 27.33 -5.27
C ASP A 239 16.03 26.28 -6.26
N THR A 240 16.86 25.29 -6.59
CA THR A 240 16.44 24.13 -7.37
C THR A 240 15.38 23.31 -6.64
N ILE A 241 15.47 23.15 -5.31
CA ILE A 241 14.40 22.46 -4.54
C ILE A 241 13.07 23.20 -4.70
N ARG A 242 13.05 24.53 -4.52
CA ARG A 242 11.83 25.33 -4.70
C ARG A 242 11.28 25.19 -6.12
N ARG A 243 12.15 25.19 -7.12
CA ARG A 243 11.74 25.00 -8.51
C ARG A 243 11.07 23.63 -8.72
N ILE A 244 11.60 22.57 -8.12
CA ILE A 244 11.00 21.23 -8.17
C ILE A 244 9.65 21.21 -7.45
N GLU A 245 9.52 21.90 -6.32
CA GLU A 245 8.25 22.05 -5.59
C GLU A 245 7.20 22.74 -6.48
N GLU A 246 7.55 23.83 -7.16
CA GLU A 246 6.65 24.53 -8.11
C GLU A 246 6.19 23.61 -9.26
N LEU A 247 7.11 22.87 -9.87
CA LEU A 247 6.80 21.92 -10.94
C LEU A 247 5.90 20.76 -10.47
N ASN A 248 5.87 20.50 -9.17
CA ASN A 248 5.13 19.41 -8.54
C ASN A 248 4.10 19.93 -7.51
N ASP A 249 3.59 21.15 -7.67
CA ASP A 249 2.70 21.79 -6.69
C ASP A 249 1.47 20.93 -6.33
N LEU A 250 0.84 20.30 -7.33
CA LEU A 250 -0.31 19.41 -7.06
C LEU A 250 0.11 18.16 -6.30
N ASP A 251 1.27 17.59 -6.63
CA ASP A 251 1.83 16.45 -5.91
C ASP A 251 2.19 16.85 -4.47
N MET A 252 2.66 18.08 -4.21
CA MET A 252 2.91 18.62 -2.86
C MET A 252 1.62 18.67 -2.05
N GLN A 253 0.58 19.30 -2.60
CA GLN A 253 -0.74 19.40 -1.96
C GLN A 253 -1.37 18.01 -1.72
N LEU A 254 -1.25 17.09 -2.68
CA LEU A 254 -1.72 15.71 -2.52
C LEU A 254 -0.94 14.97 -1.43
N TYR A 255 0.38 15.15 -1.39
CA TYR A 255 1.24 14.46 -0.42
C TYR A 255 0.97 14.93 1.01
N ASP A 256 0.77 16.23 1.23
CA ASP A 256 0.40 16.77 2.54
C ASP A 256 -0.94 16.21 3.02
N TYR A 257 -1.95 16.19 2.14
CA TYR A 257 -3.23 15.54 2.41
C TYR A 257 -3.06 14.04 2.75
N ALA A 258 -2.29 13.33 1.94
CA ALA A 258 -2.04 11.91 2.14
C ALA A 258 -1.32 11.63 3.47
N LYS A 259 -0.38 12.49 3.86
CA LYS A 259 0.40 12.40 5.09
C LYS A 259 -0.48 12.57 6.32
N ASP A 260 -1.34 13.57 6.33
CA ASP A 260 -2.32 13.77 7.40
C ASP A 260 -3.30 12.58 7.49
N LEU A 261 -3.94 12.22 6.38
CA LEU A 261 -4.89 11.09 6.35
C LEU A 261 -4.23 9.77 6.80
N PHE A 262 -2.99 9.51 6.39
CA PHE A 262 -2.24 8.33 6.80
C PHE A 262 -1.97 8.32 8.31
N GLN A 263 -1.59 9.45 8.89
CA GLN A 263 -1.37 9.58 10.32
C GLN A 263 -2.67 9.36 11.11
N GLN A 264 -3.78 9.94 10.67
CA GLN A 264 -5.09 9.73 11.28
C GLN A 264 -5.49 8.25 11.24
N ARG A 265 -5.37 7.58 10.09
CA ARG A 265 -5.63 6.13 9.96
C ARG A 265 -4.76 5.31 10.91
N TYR A 266 -3.48 5.64 11.01
CA TYR A 266 -2.54 4.97 11.92
C TYR A 266 -2.95 5.14 13.38
N GLN A 267 -3.25 6.37 13.82
CA GLN A 267 -3.66 6.66 15.19
C GLN A 267 -4.97 5.97 15.54
N TYR A 268 -5.97 6.04 14.67
CA TYR A 268 -7.27 5.41 14.85
C TYR A 268 -7.13 3.89 15.06
N LYS A 269 -6.39 3.21 14.17
CA LYS A 269 -6.16 1.76 14.31
C LYS A 269 -5.40 1.39 15.59
N ARG A 270 -4.43 2.21 16.01
CA ARG A 270 -3.72 2.01 17.29
C ARG A 270 -4.61 2.20 18.50
N GLN A 271 -5.53 3.16 18.47
CA GLN A 271 -6.49 3.39 19.56
C GLN A 271 -7.48 2.23 19.68
N LEU A 272 -8.02 1.74 18.56
CA LEU A 272 -8.88 0.56 18.53
C LEU A 272 -8.18 -0.68 19.13
N GLU A 273 -6.96 -0.98 18.68
CA GLU A 273 -6.17 -2.13 19.18
C GLU A 273 -5.94 -2.04 20.70
N ARG A 274 -5.67 -0.83 21.22
CA ARG A 274 -5.54 -0.60 22.67
C ARG A 274 -6.85 -0.79 23.42
N MET A 275 -7.97 -0.40 22.82
CA MET A 275 -9.30 -0.56 23.41
C MET A 275 -9.70 -2.03 23.49
N GLU A 276 -9.51 -2.77 22.38
CA GLU A 276 -9.74 -4.22 22.31
C GLU A 276 -8.90 -4.97 23.36
N GLN A 277 -7.61 -4.62 23.50
CA GLN A 277 -6.76 -5.23 24.51
C GLN A 277 -7.24 -4.95 25.94
N ARG A 278 -7.74 -3.73 26.22
CA ARG A 278 -8.28 -3.38 27.54
C ARG A 278 -9.53 -4.18 27.87
N ILE A 279 -10.42 -4.37 26.89
CA ILE A 279 -11.64 -5.18 27.04
C ILE A 279 -11.24 -6.63 27.33
N LYS A 280 -10.35 -7.19 26.51
CA LYS A 280 -9.88 -8.57 26.67
C LYS A 280 -9.21 -8.81 28.03
N ASN A 281 -8.34 -7.90 28.47
CA ASN A 281 -7.71 -7.98 29.79
C ASN A 281 -8.75 -7.90 30.93
N ARG A 282 -9.85 -7.16 30.75
CA ARG A 282 -10.93 -7.07 31.74
C ARG A 282 -11.73 -8.37 31.78
N GLU A 283 -12.05 -8.95 30.63
CA GLU A 283 -12.73 -10.24 30.52
C GLU A 283 -11.90 -11.37 31.13
N GLU A 284 -10.60 -11.42 30.84
CA GLU A 284 -9.67 -12.40 31.44
C GLU A 284 -9.64 -12.30 32.97
N ARG A 285 -9.66 -11.07 33.52
CA ARG A 285 -9.74 -10.85 34.99
C ARG A 285 -11.09 -11.32 35.58
N LEU A 286 -12.19 -11.09 34.88
CA LEU A 286 -13.52 -11.54 35.31
C LEU A 286 -13.62 -13.07 35.29
N LEU A 287 -13.08 -13.72 34.25
CA LEU A 287 -12.99 -15.18 34.14
C LEU A 287 -12.13 -15.78 35.25
N HIS A 288 -10.97 -15.18 35.54
CA HIS A 288 -10.12 -15.64 36.64
C HIS A 288 -10.85 -15.57 37.99
N ARG A 289 -11.53 -14.45 38.27
CA ARG A 289 -12.30 -14.28 39.50
C ARG A 289 -13.49 -15.26 39.59
N SER A 290 -14.13 -15.57 38.46
CA SER A 290 -15.21 -16.57 38.41
C SER A 290 -14.71 -18.00 38.65
N ASN A 291 -13.53 -18.34 38.13
CA ASN A 291 -12.91 -19.65 38.35
C ASN A 291 -12.39 -19.81 39.78
N GLU A 292 -11.94 -18.74 40.43
CA GLU A 292 -11.59 -18.73 41.86
C GLU A 292 -12.81 -18.81 42.79
N ALA A 293 -14.00 -18.39 42.31
CA ALA A 293 -15.24 -18.41 43.08
C ALA A 293 -16.06 -19.71 42.94
N LEU A 294 -15.66 -20.65 42.07
CA LEU A 294 -16.21 -22.00 42.03
C LEU A 294 -15.62 -22.80 43.20
N PRO A 295 -16.42 -23.27 44.18
CA PRO A 295 -15.93 -24.14 45.22
C PRO A 295 -15.35 -25.41 44.59
N LYS A 296 -14.17 -25.83 45.03
CA LYS A 296 -13.78 -27.24 44.87
C LYS A 296 -14.87 -28.04 45.58
N GLU A 297 -15.74 -28.71 44.83
CA GLU A 297 -16.53 -29.80 45.40
C GLU A 297 -15.52 -30.75 46.06
N GLU A 298 -15.63 -30.87 47.38
CA GLU A 298 -14.93 -31.87 48.16
C GLU A 298 -15.35 -33.23 47.61
N THR A 299 -14.49 -33.84 46.80
CA THR A 299 -14.60 -35.24 46.43
C THR A 299 -14.46 -36.06 47.70
N GLU A 300 -15.61 -36.57 48.16
CA GLU A 300 -15.82 -37.85 48.82
C GLU A 300 -14.78 -38.24 49.88
N GLU A 301 -15.14 -37.94 51.12
CA GLU A 301 -14.75 -38.68 52.31
C GLU A 301 -15.17 -40.17 52.16
N GLN A 302 -14.29 -41.00 51.62
CA GLN A 302 -14.39 -42.46 51.68
C GLN A 302 -13.12 -43.05 52.29
N GLY A 303 -13.27 -43.60 53.51
CA GLY A 303 -12.52 -44.77 53.94
C GLY A 303 -11.34 -44.54 54.89
N ARG A 304 -11.62 -44.26 56.17
CA ARG A 304 -10.80 -44.80 57.27
C ARG A 304 -11.69 -45.25 58.42
N LEU A 305 -11.96 -46.55 58.45
CA LEU A 305 -12.56 -47.26 59.59
C LEU A 305 -11.70 -47.05 60.85
N PRO A 306 -12.27 -46.71 62.01
CA PRO A 306 -11.55 -46.74 63.27
C PRO A 306 -11.26 -48.20 63.66
N THR A 307 -10.01 -48.52 63.97
CA THR A 307 -9.59 -49.82 64.51
C THR A 307 -10.22 -50.07 65.89
N GLU A 308 -10.61 -51.32 66.14
CA GLU A 308 -11.34 -51.85 67.32
C GLU A 308 -10.72 -51.57 68.71
N ASP A 309 -9.54 -50.96 68.80
CA ASP A 309 -8.83 -50.74 70.06
C ASP A 309 -9.27 -49.51 70.88
N TYR A 310 -10.18 -48.67 70.38
CA TYR A 310 -10.68 -47.51 71.16
C TYR A 310 -12.00 -47.76 71.90
N MET A 311 -12.68 -48.87 71.64
CA MET A 311 -13.97 -49.19 72.28
C MET A 311 -13.83 -50.13 73.48
N SER A 312 -12.63 -50.64 73.79
CA SER A 312 -12.37 -51.51 74.94
C SER A 312 -12.07 -50.76 76.25
N HIS A 313 -11.81 -49.45 76.20
CA HIS A 313 -11.48 -48.65 77.40
C HIS A 313 -12.65 -47.87 78.03
N ILE A 314 -13.87 -47.98 77.50
CA ILE A 314 -15.03 -47.21 77.99
C ILE A 314 -16.08 -48.09 78.72
N ILE A 315 -15.90 -49.42 78.78
CA ILE A 315 -16.88 -50.34 79.40
C ILE A 315 -16.47 -50.88 80.79
N GLU A 316 -15.26 -50.60 81.30
CA GLU A 316 -14.85 -51.06 82.65
C GLU A 316 -14.93 -50.01 83.78
N LYS A 317 -15.64 -48.90 83.59
CA LYS A 317 -15.99 -48.00 84.69
C LYS A 317 -17.40 -47.45 84.52
N TRP A 318 -18.42 -48.27 84.77
CA TRP A 318 -19.71 -47.89 85.36
C TRP A 318 -20.40 -49.12 85.95
#